data_AF-A0A1Y2U427-F1
#
_entry.id   AF-A0A1Y2U427-F1
#
_cell.length_a   1.000
_cell.length_b   1.000
_cell.length_c   1.000
_cell.angle_alpha   90.00
_cell.angle_beta   90.00
_cell.angle_gamma   90.00
#
_symmetry.space_group_name_H-M   'P 1'
#
loop_
_entity.id
_entity.type
_entity.pdbx_description
1 polymer ?
#
loop_
_entity_poly.entity_id
_entity_poly.type
_entity_poly.pdbx_seq_one_letter_code
_entity_poly.pdbx_strand_id
1 'polypeptide(L)'
;QLLTSFIQFLTICIHNILYYRSIYPADTFLTSRAYNLPVHQSRHPKVCSWIRDAVDAVQTQLGLGVVERIAVVIYDGQARVMERWMFDVAGFPTWKGIKEAKGPRSDEEDELAEGAGNAENNIEGKVNWTDVDEQFRATIRKLAYAGEKMTSLPEGCTFTIAVELRDEGEAP
;
A
#
# COMPACT_ATOMS: atom_id res chain seq x y z
N GLN A 1 -9.36 11.14 -3.27
CA GLN A 1 -7.96 11.56 -3.47
C GLN A 1 -6.97 10.89 -2.50
N LEU A 2 -7.26 10.82 -1.19
CA LEU A 2 -6.33 10.28 -0.17
C LEU A 2 -5.90 8.82 -0.39
N LEU A 3 -6.85 7.93 -0.71
CA LEU A 3 -6.56 6.51 -0.96
C LEU A 3 -5.56 6.34 -2.12
N THR A 4 -5.78 7.03 -3.23
CA THR A 4 -4.89 7.00 -4.39
C THR A 4 -3.47 7.46 -4.04
N SER A 5 -3.35 8.55 -3.26
CA SER A 5 -2.04 9.04 -2.80
C SER A 5 -1.35 8.04 -1.87
N PHE A 6 -2.08 7.39 -0.97
CA PHE A 6 -1.52 6.34 -0.12
C PHE A 6 -1.06 5.11 -0.91
N ILE A 7 -1.82 4.69 -1.93
CA ILE A 7 -1.46 3.58 -2.81
C ILE A 7 -0.17 3.86 -3.60
N GLN A 8 -0.01 5.10 -4.09
CA GLN A 8 1.24 5.54 -4.73
C GLN A 8 2.41 5.51 -3.74
N PHE A 9 2.19 6.03 -2.53
CA PHE A 9 3.18 5.99 -1.45
C PHE A 9 3.59 4.55 -1.10
N LEU A 10 2.62 3.64 -0.91
CA LEU A 10 2.86 2.24 -0.59
C LEU A 10 3.67 1.54 -1.69
N THR A 11 3.34 1.79 -2.97
CA THR A 11 4.11 1.29 -4.12
C THR A 11 5.57 1.73 -4.06
N ILE A 12 5.81 3.01 -3.78
CA ILE A 12 7.16 3.56 -3.62
C ILE A 12 7.88 2.89 -2.45
N CYS A 13 7.22 2.73 -1.30
CA CYS A 13 7.78 2.04 -0.14
C CYS A 13 8.19 0.60 -0.45
N ILE A 14 7.33 -0.18 -1.12
CA ILE A 14 7.64 -1.56 -1.51
C ILE A 14 8.91 -1.62 -2.37
N HIS A 15 8.99 -0.80 -3.43
CA HIS A 15 10.18 -0.79 -4.27
C HIS A 15 11.45 -0.38 -3.49
N ASN A 16 11.36 0.58 -2.57
CA ASN A 16 12.50 0.97 -1.74
C ASN A 16 12.91 -0.14 -0.76
N ILE A 17 11.96 -0.85 -0.14
CA ILE A 17 12.28 -2.02 0.72
C ILE A 17 13.07 -3.05 -0.08
N LEU A 18 12.59 -3.40 -1.28
CA LEU A 18 13.25 -4.39 -2.13
C LEU A 18 14.68 -3.98 -2.51
N TYR A 19 14.91 -2.69 -2.70
CA TYR A 19 16.23 -2.12 -2.98
C TYR A 19 17.16 -2.18 -1.75
N TYR A 20 16.76 -1.58 -0.63
CA TYR A 20 17.62 -1.49 0.57
C TYR A 20 17.86 -2.84 1.24
N ARG A 21 16.95 -3.81 1.05
CA ARG A 21 17.11 -5.18 1.54
C ARG A 21 17.74 -6.11 0.53
N SER A 22 18.17 -5.61 -0.62
CA SER A 22 18.88 -6.37 -1.66
C SER A 22 18.15 -7.65 -2.09
N ILE A 23 16.81 -7.62 -2.10
CA ILE A 23 15.98 -8.76 -2.56
C ILE A 23 16.17 -8.98 -4.07
N TYR A 24 16.41 -7.88 -4.79
CA TYR A 24 16.86 -7.88 -6.17
C TYR A 24 18.16 -7.08 -6.29
N PRO A 25 19.03 -7.39 -7.27
CA PRO A 25 20.28 -6.66 -7.46
C PRO A 25 20.03 -5.16 -7.68
N ALA A 26 20.85 -4.31 -7.06
CA ALA A 26 20.71 -2.85 -7.12
C ALA A 26 20.69 -2.32 -8.57
N ASP A 27 21.45 -2.96 -9.47
CA ASP A 27 21.50 -2.61 -10.89
C ASP A 27 20.14 -2.74 -11.60
N THR A 28 19.21 -3.54 -11.06
CA THR A 28 17.86 -3.70 -11.62
C THR A 28 16.92 -2.54 -11.27
N PHE A 29 17.36 -1.59 -10.44
CA PHE A 29 16.58 -0.42 -10.03
C PHE A 29 17.04 0.85 -10.75
N LEU A 30 16.09 1.75 -11.01
CA LEU A 30 16.35 3.14 -11.35
C LEU A 30 16.15 4.00 -10.11
N THR A 31 17.06 4.96 -9.94
CA THR A 31 16.86 6.05 -9.00
C THR A 31 15.98 7.11 -9.65
N SER A 32 14.87 7.42 -9.00
CA SER A 32 13.91 8.46 -9.36
C SER A 32 13.74 9.44 -8.20
N ARG A 33 12.77 10.35 -8.29
CA ARG A 33 12.45 11.33 -7.25
C ARG A 33 10.96 11.28 -6.91
N ALA A 34 10.66 11.10 -5.64
CA ALA A 34 9.30 11.20 -5.10
C ALA A 34 9.34 11.91 -3.75
N TYR A 35 8.34 12.74 -3.45
CA TYR A 35 8.28 13.53 -2.21
C TYR A 35 9.59 14.27 -1.90
N ASN A 36 10.22 14.81 -2.95
CA ASN A 36 11.50 15.52 -2.85
C ASN A 36 12.67 14.67 -2.29
N LEU A 37 12.61 13.34 -2.41
CA LEU A 37 13.66 12.40 -2.01
C LEU A 37 14.07 11.48 -3.16
N PRO A 38 15.32 11.01 -3.19
CA PRO A 38 15.72 9.92 -4.08
C PRO A 38 14.99 8.65 -3.66
N VAL A 39 14.38 7.98 -4.62
CA VAL A 39 13.66 6.72 -4.42
C VAL A 39 14.07 5.72 -5.49
N HIS A 40 14.03 4.43 -5.16
CA HIS A 40 14.40 3.37 -6.09
C HIS A 40 13.16 2.68 -6.63
N GLN A 41 13.14 2.39 -7.93
CA GLN A 41 12.07 1.68 -8.61
C GLN A 41 12.65 0.56 -9.47
N SER A 42 12.10 -0.65 -9.38
CA SER A 42 12.55 -1.77 -10.20
C SER A 42 12.25 -1.51 -11.69
N ARG A 43 13.13 -1.99 -12.58
CA ARG A 43 12.89 -2.02 -14.04
C ARG A 43 12.35 -3.36 -14.52
N HIS A 44 12.35 -4.38 -13.67
CA HIS A 44 12.02 -5.73 -14.12
C HIS A 44 10.50 -5.86 -14.33
N PRO A 45 10.01 -6.13 -15.56
CA PRO A 45 8.59 -6.02 -15.89
C PRO A 45 7.73 -6.95 -15.06
N LYS A 46 8.19 -8.18 -14.77
CA LYS A 46 7.44 -9.13 -13.92
C LYS A 46 7.35 -8.71 -12.46
N VAL A 47 8.38 -8.01 -11.94
CA VAL A 47 8.37 -7.54 -10.55
C VAL A 47 7.43 -6.35 -10.46
N CYS A 48 7.51 -5.42 -11.41
CA CYS A 48 6.62 -4.28 -11.48
C CYS A 48 5.15 -4.68 -11.69
N SER A 49 4.87 -5.68 -12.54
CA SER A 49 3.49 -6.17 -12.72
C SER A 49 2.98 -6.83 -11.44
N TRP A 50 3.78 -7.70 -10.81
CA TRP A 50 3.38 -8.37 -9.58
C TRP A 50 3.11 -7.37 -8.44
N ILE A 51 3.97 -6.37 -8.26
CA ILE A 51 3.77 -5.31 -7.24
C ILE A 51 2.49 -4.53 -7.54
N ARG A 52 2.22 -4.20 -8.81
CA ARG A 52 0.98 -3.50 -9.19
C ARG A 52 -0.24 -4.34 -8.86
N ASP A 53 -0.27 -5.60 -9.27
CA ASP A 53 -1.39 -6.51 -9.02
C ASP A 53 -1.65 -6.68 -7.51
N ALA A 54 -0.58 -6.81 -6.71
CA ALA A 54 -0.67 -6.92 -5.26
C ALA A 54 -1.18 -5.62 -4.60
N VAL A 55 -0.69 -4.46 -5.04
CA VAL A 55 -1.13 -3.17 -4.53
C VAL A 55 -2.56 -2.85 -4.94
N ASP A 56 -2.99 -3.23 -6.15
CA ASP A 56 -4.38 -3.09 -6.60
C ASP A 56 -5.32 -3.94 -5.71
N ALA A 57 -4.91 -5.15 -5.35
CA ALA A 57 -5.66 -5.98 -4.39
C ALA A 57 -5.76 -5.32 -3.00
N VAL A 58 -4.66 -4.73 -2.50
CA VAL A 58 -4.66 -3.95 -1.25
C VAL A 58 -5.58 -2.74 -1.35
N GLN A 59 -5.61 -2.05 -2.50
CA GLN A 59 -6.51 -0.91 -2.73
C GLN A 59 -7.98 -1.32 -2.63
N THR A 60 -8.36 -2.46 -3.20
CA THR A 60 -9.73 -2.99 -3.08
C THR A 60 -10.09 -3.25 -1.61
N GLN A 61 -9.21 -3.91 -0.86
CA GLN A 61 -9.45 -4.22 0.56
C GLN A 61 -9.51 -2.96 1.43
N LEU A 62 -8.64 -1.97 1.20
CA LEU A 62 -8.70 -0.67 1.86
C LEU A 62 -10.01 0.06 1.56
N GLY A 63 -10.52 -0.04 0.34
CA GLY A 63 -11.80 0.52 -0.08
C GLY A 63 -12.99 0.01 0.73
N LEU A 64 -12.95 -1.25 1.16
CA LEU A 64 -13.96 -1.86 2.03
C LEU A 64 -13.84 -1.40 3.49
N GLY A 65 -12.69 -0.83 3.89
CA GLY A 65 -12.42 -0.36 5.25
C GLY A 65 -12.21 -1.48 6.27
N VAL A 66 -11.95 -2.71 5.81
CA VAL A 66 -11.76 -3.90 6.65
C VAL A 66 -10.30 -4.14 7.04
N VAL A 67 -9.36 -3.37 6.47
CA VAL A 67 -7.93 -3.58 6.70
C VAL A 67 -7.50 -2.92 8.01
N GLU A 68 -6.71 -3.66 8.80
CA GLU A 68 -6.02 -3.14 9.99
C GLU A 68 -4.55 -2.84 9.66
N ARG A 69 -3.84 -3.78 9.03
CA ARG A 69 -2.41 -3.62 8.74
C ARG A 69 -2.03 -4.21 7.39
N ILE A 70 -0.99 -3.65 6.78
CA ILE A 70 -0.38 -4.18 5.56
C ILE A 70 1.07 -4.54 5.90
N ALA A 71 1.50 -5.74 5.52
CA ALA A 71 2.83 -6.26 5.83
C ALA A 71 3.58 -6.62 4.55
N VAL A 72 4.78 -6.05 4.35
CA VAL A 72 5.75 -6.60 3.39
C VAL A 72 6.62 -7.58 4.16
N VAL A 73 6.47 -8.86 3.86
CA VAL A 73 7.14 -9.95 4.57
C VAL A 73 8.25 -10.51 3.70
N ILE A 74 9.45 -10.64 4.27
CA ILE A 74 10.62 -11.21 3.61
C ILE A 74 10.87 -12.59 4.20
N TYR A 75 11.10 -13.58 3.33
CA TYR A 75 11.37 -14.96 3.69
C TYR A 75 12.77 -15.37 3.22
N ASP A 76 13.39 -16.31 3.94
CA ASP A 76 14.58 -17.00 3.45
C ASP A 76 14.23 -18.11 2.43
N GLY A 77 15.25 -18.77 1.88
CA GLY A 77 15.08 -19.89 0.95
C GLY A 77 14.37 -21.13 1.52
N GLN A 78 14.12 -21.17 2.84
CA GLN A 78 13.36 -22.21 3.53
C GLN A 78 11.95 -21.73 3.95
N ALA A 79 11.49 -20.61 3.39
CA ALA A 79 10.20 -19.99 3.71
C ALA A 79 10.05 -19.57 5.19
N ARG A 80 11.15 -19.31 5.90
CA ARG A 80 11.13 -18.75 7.26
C ARG A 80 11.08 -17.24 7.18
N VAL A 81 10.22 -16.63 7.99
CA VAL A 81 10.08 -15.16 8.06
C VAL A 81 11.37 -14.56 8.63
N MET A 82 12.00 -13.70 7.85
CA MET A 82 13.19 -12.94 8.25
C MET A 82 12.83 -11.54 8.73
N GLU A 83 11.95 -10.85 7.99
CA GLU A 83 11.57 -9.46 8.27
C GLU A 83 10.09 -9.22 7.98
N ARG A 84 9.50 -8.27 8.72
CA ARG A 84 8.15 -7.76 8.50
C ARG A 84 8.14 -6.24 8.54
N TRP A 85 7.79 -5.63 7.43
CA TRP A 85 7.60 -4.19 7.32
C TRP A 85 6.11 -3.89 7.41
N MET A 86 5.68 -3.43 8.58
CA MET A 86 4.27 -3.21 8.91
C MET A 86 3.86 -1.77 8.66
N PHE A 87 2.75 -1.60 7.95
CA PHE A 87 2.03 -0.34 7.76
C PHE A 87 0.69 -0.46 8.49
N ASP A 88 0.56 0.27 9.59
CA ASP A 88 -0.69 0.35 10.35
C ASP A 88 -1.65 1.32 9.64
N VAL A 89 -2.82 0.81 9.26
CA VAL A 89 -3.90 1.55 8.58
C VAL A 89 -5.20 1.47 9.37
N ALA A 90 -5.17 1.06 10.65
CA ALA A 90 -6.37 1.00 11.49
C ALA A 90 -7.06 2.37 11.65
N GLY A 91 -6.28 3.45 11.58
CA GLY A 91 -6.78 4.83 11.61
C GLY A 91 -7.38 5.34 10.29
N PHE A 92 -7.40 4.54 9.22
CA PHE A 92 -7.93 4.98 7.94
C PHE A 92 -9.46 5.09 7.99
N PRO A 93 -10.05 6.11 7.33
CA PRO A 93 -11.49 6.26 7.28
C PRO A 93 -12.11 5.09 6.49
N THR A 94 -13.30 4.64 6.90
CA THR A 94 -14.07 3.72 6.06
C THR A 94 -14.51 4.48 4.81
N TRP A 95 -13.99 4.08 3.64
CA TRP A 95 -14.41 4.61 2.34
C TRP A 95 -15.80 4.08 1.98
N LYS A 96 -16.84 4.61 2.64
CA LYS A 96 -18.24 4.31 2.34
C LYS A 96 -18.60 4.86 0.95
N GLY A 97 -18.34 4.11 -0.11
CA GLY A 97 -18.66 4.57 -1.48
C GLY A 97 -18.12 3.74 -2.64
N ILE A 98 -17.11 2.88 -2.43
CA ILE A 98 -16.64 1.97 -3.48
C ILE A 98 -17.57 0.76 -3.55
N LYS A 99 -18.84 1.01 -3.94
CA LYS A 99 -19.72 -0.08 -4.37
C LYS A 99 -19.09 -0.73 -5.58
N GLU A 100 -18.95 -2.04 -5.53
CA GLU A 100 -18.46 -2.90 -6.59
C GLU A 100 -19.18 -2.56 -7.91
N ALA A 101 -18.44 -1.94 -8.84
CA ALA A 101 -18.94 -1.75 -10.19
C ALA A 101 -18.75 -3.04 -11.00
N LYS A 102 -19.52 -4.10 -10.72
CA LYS A 102 -19.72 -5.23 -11.65
C LYS A 102 -21.09 -5.92 -11.51
N GLY A 103 -21.95 -5.74 -12.52
CA GLY A 103 -23.10 -6.60 -12.82
C GLY A 103 -24.26 -5.87 -13.54
N PRO A 104 -24.74 -6.31 -14.73
CA PRO A 104 -25.72 -5.57 -15.51
C PRO A 104 -27.18 -5.90 -15.11
N ARG A 105 -28.00 -4.84 -15.04
CA ARG A 105 -29.45 -4.72 -15.29
C ARG A 105 -30.41 -5.82 -14.77
N SER A 106 -31.28 -5.44 -13.84
CA SER A 106 -32.73 -5.64 -13.99
C SER A 106 -33.45 -4.44 -13.37
N ASP A 107 -34.42 -3.92 -14.12
CA ASP A 107 -35.24 -2.76 -13.78
C ASP A 107 -36.25 -3.16 -12.68
N GLU A 108 -36.42 -2.31 -11.66
CA GLU A 108 -37.70 -1.94 -11.00
C GLU A 108 -37.40 -1.16 -9.70
N GLU A 109 -38.19 -0.12 -9.50
CA GLU A 109 -38.03 1.01 -8.58
C GLU A 109 -38.18 0.60 -7.10
N ASP A 110 -37.39 1.23 -6.22
CA ASP A 110 -37.90 1.67 -4.93
C ASP A 110 -37.09 2.89 -4.44
N GLU A 111 -37.86 3.95 -4.15
CA GLU A 111 -37.43 5.25 -3.71
C GLU A 111 -36.79 5.22 -2.30
N LEU A 112 -35.97 6.24 -2.03
CA LEU A 112 -35.45 6.73 -0.72
C LEU A 112 -33.95 6.50 -0.46
N ALA A 113 -33.12 7.42 -0.96
CA ALA A 113 -31.82 7.73 -0.36
C ALA A 113 -31.33 9.16 -0.71
N GLU A 114 -32.14 10.19 -0.44
CA GLU A 114 -31.58 11.53 -0.27
C GLU A 114 -30.83 11.59 1.07
N GLY A 115 -29.50 11.63 1.05
CA GLY A 115 -28.72 11.84 2.28
C GLY A 115 -27.25 11.43 2.31
N ALA A 116 -26.67 10.90 1.23
CA ALA A 116 -25.29 10.37 1.26
C ALA A 116 -24.22 11.25 0.57
N GLY A 117 -24.53 12.48 0.15
CA GLY A 117 -23.58 13.36 -0.56
C GLY A 117 -22.61 14.17 0.32
N ASN A 118 -22.74 14.11 1.66
CA ASN A 118 -22.09 15.08 2.55
C ASN A 118 -20.88 14.55 3.34
N ALA A 119 -20.60 13.25 3.34
CA ALA A 119 -19.52 12.68 4.16
C ALA A 119 -18.15 12.67 3.44
N GLU A 120 -18.11 12.31 2.16
CA GLU A 120 -16.87 12.27 1.37
C GLU A 120 -16.26 13.67 1.20
N ASN A 121 -17.11 14.67 0.91
CA ASN A 121 -16.70 16.06 0.72
C ASN A 121 -16.18 16.74 2.01
N ASN A 122 -16.58 16.27 3.20
CA ASN A 122 -16.20 16.88 4.48
C ASN A 122 -14.81 16.44 4.96
N ILE A 123 -14.37 15.23 4.58
CA ILE A 123 -13.03 14.73 4.90
C ILE A 123 -12.01 15.32 3.93
N GLU A 124 -12.28 15.30 2.61
CA GLU A 124 -11.35 15.84 1.62
C GLU A 124 -11.09 17.35 1.81
N GLY A 125 -12.08 18.11 2.30
CA GLY A 125 -11.92 19.51 2.69
C GLY A 125 -11.08 19.77 3.96
N LYS A 126 -10.72 18.73 4.73
CA LYS A 126 -9.92 18.81 5.96
C LYS A 126 -8.54 18.16 5.86
N VAL A 127 -8.21 17.48 4.75
CA VAL A 127 -6.89 16.86 4.58
C VAL A 127 -5.85 17.95 4.32
N ASN A 128 -4.92 18.13 5.26
CA ASN A 128 -3.75 18.97 5.04
C ASN A 128 -2.73 18.21 4.18
N TRP A 129 -2.78 18.41 2.86
CA TRP A 129 -1.88 17.74 1.91
C TRP A 129 -0.40 18.01 2.15
N THR A 130 -0.05 19.20 2.66
CA THR A 130 1.35 19.52 3.00
C THR A 130 1.85 18.63 4.13
N ASP A 131 1.04 18.43 5.17
CA ASP A 131 1.39 17.52 6.27
C ASP A 131 1.49 16.08 5.75
N VAL A 132 0.52 15.63 4.94
CA VAL A 132 0.56 14.28 4.34
C VAL A 132 1.85 14.04 3.53
N ASP A 133 2.23 14.97 2.66
CA ASP A 133 3.45 14.86 1.87
C ASP A 133 4.71 14.88 2.75
N GLU A 134 4.71 15.67 3.83
CA GLU A 134 5.80 15.67 4.81
C GLU A 134 5.89 14.35 5.59
N GLN A 135 4.76 13.76 6.00
CA GLN A 135 4.72 12.46 6.66
C GLN A 135 5.18 11.34 5.72
N PHE A 136 4.76 11.34 4.45
CA PHE A 136 5.22 10.38 3.45
C PHE A 136 6.73 10.51 3.21
N ARG A 137 7.22 11.74 3.06
CA ARG A 137 8.66 12.03 2.94
C ARG A 137 9.44 11.53 4.15
N ALA A 138 8.98 11.83 5.37
CA ALA A 138 9.62 11.39 6.60
C ALA A 138 9.65 9.86 6.70
N THR A 139 8.56 9.19 6.31
CA THR A 139 8.44 7.73 6.36
C THR A 139 9.37 7.06 5.36
N ILE A 140 9.44 7.53 4.11
CA ILE A 140 10.37 7.00 3.10
C ILE A 140 11.81 7.14 3.58
N ARG A 141 12.17 8.28 4.17
CA ARG A 141 13.52 8.50 4.71
C ARG A 141 13.83 7.56 5.88
N LYS A 142 12.88 7.37 6.79
CA LYS A 142 13.03 6.46 7.93
C LYS A 142 13.16 5.01 7.46
N LEU A 143 12.41 4.62 6.44
CA LEU A 143 12.47 3.30 5.81
C LEU A 143 13.84 3.05 5.19
N ALA A 144 14.35 4.00 4.39
CA ALA A 144 15.68 3.92 3.80
C ALA A 144 16.77 3.75 4.88
N TYR A 145 16.76 4.63 5.88
CA TYR A 145 17.72 4.58 6.99
C TYR A 145 17.66 3.25 7.76
N ALA A 146 16.46 2.73 8.03
CA ALA A 146 16.29 1.44 8.69
C ALA A 146 16.82 0.30 7.81
N GLY A 147 16.51 0.31 6.51
CA GLY A 147 16.96 -0.69 5.55
C GLY A 147 18.49 -0.77 5.44
N GLU A 148 19.18 0.37 5.44
CA GLU A 148 20.65 0.45 5.41
C GLU A 148 21.32 -0.02 6.71
N LYS A 149 20.68 0.23 7.86
CA LYS A 149 21.26 -0.10 9.17
C LYS A 149 21.07 -1.57 9.56
N MET A 150 20.13 -2.26 8.93
CA MET A 150 19.87 -3.68 9.22
C MET A 150 20.95 -4.58 8.61
N THR A 151 21.24 -5.69 9.29
CA THR A 151 22.20 -6.70 8.84
C THR A 151 21.82 -7.25 7.46
N SER A 152 22.79 -7.62 6.63
CA SER A 152 22.49 -8.19 5.31
C SER A 152 21.66 -9.47 5.43
N LEU A 153 20.69 -9.62 4.54
CA LEU A 153 19.91 -10.84 4.41
C LEU A 153 20.74 -11.96 3.74
N PRO A 154 20.43 -13.23 4.03
CA PRO A 154 21.02 -14.35 3.31
C PRO A 154 20.60 -14.36 1.84
N GLU A 155 21.37 -15.05 1.01
CA GLU A 155 21.03 -15.21 -0.41
C GLU A 155 19.73 -16.02 -0.60
N GLY A 156 19.03 -15.75 -1.71
CA GLY A 156 17.79 -16.46 -2.05
C GLY A 156 16.57 -16.03 -1.25
N CYS A 157 16.59 -14.85 -0.63
CA CYS A 157 15.40 -14.30 0.01
C CYS A 157 14.30 -13.98 -1.01
N THR A 158 13.05 -14.19 -0.60
CA THR A 158 11.85 -13.85 -1.35
C THR A 158 10.97 -12.91 -0.53
N PHE A 159 9.93 -12.35 -1.14
CA PHE A 159 9.01 -11.46 -0.43
C PHE A 159 7.55 -11.75 -0.80
N THR A 160 6.64 -11.38 0.09
CA THR A 160 5.20 -11.32 -0.18
C THR A 160 4.57 -10.09 0.47
N ILE A 161 3.34 -9.78 0.10
CA ILE A 161 2.52 -8.77 0.74
C ILE A 161 1.35 -9.49 1.42
N ALA A 162 1.15 -9.23 2.71
CA ALA A 162 0.05 -9.74 3.49
C ALA A 162 -0.81 -8.58 4.01
N VAL A 163 -2.11 -8.83 4.13
CA VAL A 163 -3.10 -7.87 4.64
C VAL A 163 -3.73 -8.49 5.88
N GLU A 164 -3.62 -7.81 7.02
CA GLU A 164 -4.30 -8.16 8.25
C GLU A 164 -5.65 -7.43 8.26
N LEU A 165 -6.74 -8.20 8.28
CA LEU A 165 -8.10 -7.69 8.40
C LEU A 165 -8.42 -7.43 9.87
N ARG A 166 -9.31 -6.48 10.14
CA ARG A 166 -9.87 -6.24 11.48
C ARG A 166 -10.65 -7.48 11.92
N ASP A 167 -10.75 -7.74 13.22
CA ASP A 167 -11.39 -8.93 13.81
C ASP A 167 -12.86 -9.18 13.39
N GLU A 168 -13.53 -8.23 12.74
CA GLU A 168 -14.88 -8.35 12.16
C GLU A 168 -14.88 -8.62 10.64
N GLY A 169 -13.72 -8.81 10.01
CA GLY A 169 -13.59 -9.05 8.57
C GLY A 169 -13.78 -10.52 8.20
N GLU A 170 -14.82 -10.82 7.43
CA GLU A 170 -15.01 -12.13 6.81
C GLU A 170 -13.91 -12.38 5.76
N ALA A 171 -13.35 -13.60 5.73
CA ALA A 171 -12.28 -13.96 4.81
C ALA A 171 -12.79 -13.99 3.35
N PRO A 172 -12.01 -13.49 2.37
CA PRO A 172 -12.39 -13.48 0.95
C PRO A 172 -12.40 -14.88 0.30
#